data_AF-A0A923PXP5-F1
#
_entry.id   AF-A0A923PXP5-F1
#
_cell.length_a   1.000
_cell.length_b   1.000
_cell.length_c   1.000
_cell.angle_alpha   90.00
_cell.angle_beta   90.00
_cell.angle_gamma   90.00
#
_symmetry.space_group_name_H-M   'P 1'
#
loop_
_entity.id
_entity.type
_entity.pdbx_description
1 polymer ?
#
loop_
_entity_poly.entity_id
_entity_poly.type
_entity_poly.pdbx_seq_one_letter_code
_entity_poly.pdbx_strand_id
1 'polypeptide(L)'
;MASDKKTYDFLIAGVPYKLKTSHDDATVQELVEFVNNKMNQAMSVTKYGSFQNAAVLTALNVAEELILLKRKAHRELEKLEEKAMKLSTQLEKSV
;
A
#
# COMPACT_ATOMS: atom_id res chain seq x y z
N MET A 1 27.26 0.94 1.85
CA MET A 1 26.86 2.22 1.23
C MET A 1 25.79 2.84 2.10
N ALA A 2 26.09 3.96 2.76
CA ALA A 2 25.10 4.65 3.59
C ALA A 2 24.06 5.26 2.66
N SER A 3 22.85 4.72 2.67
CA SER A 3 21.74 5.27 1.91
C SER A 3 21.44 6.67 2.46
N ASP A 4 21.64 7.71 1.65
CA ASP A 4 21.37 9.11 2.03
C ASP A 4 19.87 9.25 2.33
N LYS A 5 19.53 9.17 3.61
CA LYS A 5 18.16 9.32 4.09
C LYS A 5 17.83 10.81 4.14
N LYS A 6 16.98 11.27 3.23
CA LYS A 6 16.40 12.62 3.24
C LYS A 6 15.26 12.71 4.27
N THR A 7 15.06 13.91 4.80
CA THR A 7 13.93 14.22 5.68
C THR A 7 12.93 15.05 4.90
N TYR A 8 11.66 14.63 4.91
CA TYR A 8 10.55 15.32 4.25
C TYR A 8 9.55 15.79 5.29
N ASP A 9 9.13 17.04 5.16
CA ASP A 9 8.08 17.64 5.98
C ASP A 9 6.78 17.65 5.17
N PHE A 10 5.67 17.22 5.77
CA PHE A 10 4.36 17.22 5.12
C PHE A 10 3.22 17.35 6.11
N LEU A 11 2.00 17.52 5.59
CA LEU A 11 0.78 17.66 6.36
C LEU A 11 -0.16 16.48 6.08
N ILE A 12 -0.69 15.86 7.13
CA ILE A 12 -1.81 14.91 7.01
C ILE A 12 -2.98 15.50 7.77
N ALA A 13 -4.08 15.79 7.07
CA ALA A 13 -5.26 16.45 7.62
C ALA A 13 -4.94 17.72 8.44
N GLY A 14 -3.96 18.51 7.97
CA GLY A 14 -3.51 19.75 8.61
C GLY A 14 -2.51 19.58 9.76
N VAL A 15 -2.15 18.34 10.13
CA VAL A 15 -1.15 18.06 11.17
C VAL A 15 0.23 17.88 10.53
N PRO A 16 1.27 18.60 10.99
CA PRO A 16 2.62 18.49 10.43
C PRO A 16 3.34 17.23 10.92
N TYR A 17 3.98 16.55 9.97
CA TYR A 17 4.78 15.34 10.19
C TYR A 17 6.12 15.44 9.48
N LYS A 18 7.08 14.63 9.97
CA LYS A 18 8.41 14.47 9.38
C LYS A 18 8.66 13.00 9.06
N LEU A 19 9.09 12.71 7.84
CA LEU A 19 9.48 11.37 7.41
C LEU A 19 10.93 11.35 6.97
N LYS A 20 11.73 10.49 7.59
CA LYS A 20 13.10 10.23 7.18
C LYS A 20 13.16 8.95 6.35
N THR A 21 13.50 9.08 5.07
CA THR A 21 13.43 7.97 4.11
C THR A 21 14.52 8.06 3.05
N SER A 22 14.88 6.91 2.49
CA SER A 22 15.78 6.78 1.34
C SER A 22 15.05 6.80 -0.01
N HIS A 23 13.72 6.90 0.01
CA HIS A 23 12.91 7.03 -1.19
C HIS A 23 13.06 8.42 -1.83
N ASP A 24 12.86 8.47 -3.14
CA ASP A 24 12.84 9.71 -3.92
C ASP A 24 11.62 10.57 -3.58
N ASP A 25 11.73 11.85 -3.90
CA ASP A 25 10.75 12.87 -3.59
C ASP A 25 9.35 12.55 -4.18
N ALA A 26 9.28 11.95 -5.38
CA ALA A 26 8.01 11.61 -6.03
C ALA A 26 7.29 10.46 -5.31
N THR A 27 8.01 9.39 -4.95
CA THR A 27 7.47 8.29 -4.15
C THR A 27 6.95 8.78 -2.80
N VAL A 28 7.67 9.69 -2.14
CA VAL A 28 7.23 10.25 -0.85
C VAL A 28 5.97 11.10 -1.02
N GLN A 29 5.91 11.92 -2.05
CA GLN A 29 4.72 12.73 -2.35
C GLN A 29 3.50 11.85 -2.61
N GLU A 30 3.64 10.80 -3.41
CA GLU A 30 2.55 9.84 -3.67
C GLU A 30 2.04 9.19 -2.38
N LEU A 31 2.94 8.77 -1.49
CA LEU A 31 2.56 8.19 -0.19
C LEU A 31 1.77 9.18 0.68
N VAL A 32 2.22 10.44 0.74
CA VAL A 32 1.56 11.49 1.52
C VAL A 32 0.18 11.78 0.96
N GLU A 33 0.06 11.96 -0.36
CA GLU A 33 -1.21 12.23 -1.03
C GLU A 33 -2.19 11.08 -0.84
N PHE A 34 -1.73 9.84 -0.97
CA PHE A 34 -2.54 8.65 -0.76
C PHE A 34 -3.12 8.58 0.65
N VAL A 35 -2.27 8.71 1.67
CA VAL A 35 -2.72 8.66 3.08
C VAL A 35 -3.64 9.85 3.40
N ASN A 36 -3.32 11.05 2.90
CA ASN A 36 -4.14 12.23 3.14
C ASN A 36 -5.54 12.09 2.52
N ASN A 37 -5.64 11.53 1.31
CA ASN A 37 -6.92 11.25 0.67
C ASN A 37 -7.77 10.25 1.47
N LYS A 38 -7.16 9.18 1.97
CA LYS A 38 -7.84 8.20 2.85
C LYS A 38 -8.28 8.82 4.17
N MET A 39 -7.44 9.69 4.74
CA MET A 39 -7.76 10.43 5.95
C MET A 39 -8.97 11.35 5.77
N ASN A 40 -9.03 12.09 4.67
CA ASN A 40 -10.18 12.95 4.35
C ASN A 40 -11.48 12.15 4.19
N GLN A 41 -11.42 10.99 3.53
CA GLN A 41 -12.56 10.07 3.42
C GLN A 41 -13.00 9.57 4.80
N ALA A 42 -12.05 9.14 5.65
CA ALA A 42 -12.35 8.66 6.99
C ALA A 42 -12.96 9.76 7.88
N MET A 43 -12.45 11.00 7.79
CA MET A 43 -13.03 12.13 8.52
C MET A 43 -14.49 12.39 8.14
N SER A 44 -14.84 12.25 6.86
CA SER A 44 -16.23 12.48 6.38
C SER A 44 -17.27 11.51 6.96
N VAL A 45 -16.85 10.31 7.36
CA VAL A 45 -17.74 9.27 7.91
C VAL A 45 -17.74 9.21 9.45
N THR A 46 -16.74 9.82 10.10
CA THR A 46 -16.66 9.84 11.57
C THR A 46 -17.58 10.89 12.19
N LYS A 47 -18.39 10.47 13.17
CA LYS A 47 -19.18 11.40 13.99
C LYS A 47 -18.23 12.34 14.75
N TYR A 48 -18.39 13.65 14.55
CA TYR A 48 -17.67 14.75 15.22
C TYR A 48 -16.20 15.01 14.82
N GLY A 49 -15.73 14.49 13.68
CA GLY A 49 -14.40 14.89 13.16
C GLY A 49 -13.22 14.55 14.08
N SER A 50 -13.35 13.48 14.88
CA SER A 50 -12.24 12.99 15.70
C SER A 50 -11.12 12.49 14.79
N PHE A 51 -10.03 13.25 14.70
CA PHE A 51 -8.84 12.89 13.95
C PHE A 51 -8.28 11.52 14.36
N GLN A 52 -8.35 11.17 15.65
CA GLN A 52 -7.88 9.86 16.11
C GLN A 52 -8.71 8.72 15.52
N ASN A 53 -10.04 8.85 15.52
CA ASN A 53 -10.92 7.82 14.95
C ASN A 53 -10.73 7.73 13.42
N ALA A 54 -10.60 8.87 12.76
CA ALA A 54 -10.34 8.91 11.31
C ALA A 54 -8.97 8.28 10.96
N ALA A 55 -7.94 8.49 11.79
CA ALA A 55 -6.63 7.88 11.60
C ALA A 55 -6.69 6.35 11.76
N VAL A 56 -7.43 5.84 12.76
CA VAL A 56 -7.62 4.39 12.95
C VAL A 56 -8.37 3.77 11.76
N LEU A 57 -9.43 4.42 11.28
CA LEU A 57 -10.16 3.97 10.09
C LEU A 57 -9.27 4.00 8.83
N THR A 58 -8.48 5.05 8.67
CA THR A 58 -7.51 5.17 7.57
C THR A 58 -6.50 4.03 7.60
N ALA A 59 -5.92 3.75 8.77
CA ALA A 59 -4.99 2.63 8.95
C ALA A 59 -5.66 1.29 8.61
N LEU A 60 -6.91 1.08 9.02
CA LEU A 60 -7.65 -0.14 8.70
C LEU A 60 -7.91 -0.29 7.19
N ASN A 61 -8.28 0.81 6.52
CA ASN A 61 -8.53 0.84 5.07
C ASN A 61 -7.24 0.51 4.30
N VAL A 62 -6.12 1.13 4.66
CA VAL A 62 -4.81 0.87 4.01
C VAL A 62 -4.34 -0.57 4.27
N ALA A 63 -4.55 -1.08 5.48
CA ALA A 63 -4.21 -2.45 5.82
C ALA A 63 -5.08 -3.46 5.04
N GLU A 64 -6.37 -3.21 4.91
CA GLU A 64 -7.28 -4.03 4.10
C GLU A 64 -6.82 -4.08 2.64
N GLU A 65 -6.56 -2.92 2.02
CA GLU A 65 -6.09 -2.86 0.64
C GLU A 65 -4.80 -3.66 0.43
N LEU A 66 -3.84 -3.52 1.33
CA LEU A 66 -2.59 -4.27 1.27
C LEU A 66 -2.83 -5.79 1.38
N ILE A 67 -3.68 -6.22 2.31
CA ILE A 67 -3.99 -7.64 2.53
C ILE A 67 -4.72 -8.22 1.30
N LEU A 68 -5.69 -7.49 0.76
CA LEU A 68 -6.44 -7.91 -0.43
C LEU A 68 -5.55 -7.96 -1.68
N LEU A 69 -4.65 -6.97 -1.85
CA LEU A 69 -3.68 -6.96 -2.94
C LEU A 69 -2.75 -8.17 -2.87
N LYS A 70 -2.19 -8.47 -1.69
CA LYS A 70 -1.35 -9.66 -1.46
C LYS A 70 -2.11 -10.96 -1.77
N ARG A 71 -3.34 -11.09 -1.30
CA ARG A 71 -4.19 -12.26 -1.58
C ARG A 71 -4.45 -12.44 -3.07
N LYS A 72 -4.73 -11.34 -3.79
CA LYS A 72 -4.94 -11.38 -5.24
C LYS A 72 -3.67 -11.78 -5.98
N ALA A 73 -2.53 -11.18 -5.64
CA ALA A 73 -1.24 -11.51 -6.25
C ALA A 73 -0.89 -12.99 -6.04
N HIS A 74 -1.08 -13.52 -4.82
CA HIS A 74 -0.81 -14.93 -4.53
C HIS A 74 -1.67 -15.87 -5.37
N ARG A 75 -2.99 -15.61 -5.49
CA ARG A 75 -3.89 -16.41 -6.32
C ARG A 75 -3.52 -16.39 -7.80
N GLU A 76 -3.07 -15.25 -8.32
CA GLU A 76 -2.64 -15.17 -9.72
C GLU A 76 -1.32 -15.90 -9.96
N LEU A 77 -0.40 -15.89 -8.98
CA LEU A 77 0.82 -16.70 -9.02
C LEU A 77 0.51 -18.20 -8.98
N GLU A 78 -0.37 -18.66 -8.09
CA GLU A 78 -0.80 -20.07 -8.02
C GLU A 78 -1.39 -20.53 -9.36
N LYS A 79 -2.25 -19.72 -9.99
CA LYS A 79 -2.81 -20.02 -11.31
C LYS A 79 -1.74 -20.10 -12.40
N LEU A 80 -0.73 -19.23 -12.33
CA LEU A 80 0.38 -19.22 -13.28
C LEU A 80 1.24 -20.47 -13.11
N GLU A 81 1.57 -20.83 -11.87
CA GLU A 81 2.30 -22.04 -11.52
C GLU A 81 1.56 -23.30 -11.98
N GLU A 82 0.24 -23.38 -11.74
CA GLU A 82 -0.57 -24.52 -12.17
C GLU A 82 -0.57 -24.64 -13.71
N LYS A 83 -0.69 -23.52 -14.44
CA LYS A 83 -0.63 -23.52 -15.91
C LYS A 83 0.75 -23.92 -16.43
N ALA A 84 1.81 -23.40 -15.82
CA ALA A 84 3.18 -23.74 -16.19
C ALA A 84 3.48 -25.22 -15.94
N MET A 85 3.04 -25.76 -14.80
CA MET A 85 3.18 -27.18 -14.47
C MET A 85 2.43 -28.06 -15.46
N LYS A 86 1.16 -27.73 -15.79
CA LYS A 86 0.38 -28.46 -16.80
C LYS A 86 1.07 -28.46 -18.16
N LEU A 87 1.61 -27.31 -18.59
CA LEU A 87 2.33 -27.21 -19.86
C LEU A 87 3.61 -28.05 -19.84
N SER A 88 4.38 -28.01 -18.76
CA SER A 88 5.60 -28.83 -18.60
C SER A 88 5.28 -30.32 -18.71
N THR A 89 4.25 -30.80 -18.01
CA THR A 89 3.83 -32.21 -18.07
C THR A 89 3.33 -32.60 -19.47
N GLN A 90 2.68 -31.69 -20.21
CA GLN A 90 2.27 -31.95 -21.59
C GLN A 90 3.47 -32.08 -22.54
N LEU A 91 4.49 -31.24 -22.37
CA LEU A 91 5.73 -31.31 -23.14
C LEU A 91 6.48 -32.60 -22.85
N GLU A 92 6.63 -32.98 -21.58
CA GLU A 92 7.28 -34.24 -21.18
C GLU A 92 6.57 -35.48 -21.74
N LYS A 93 5.25 -35.46 -21.88
CA LYS A 93 4.48 -36.57 -22.47
C LYS A 93 4.52 -36.63 -24.00
N SER A 94 5.00 -35.56 -24.64
CA SER A 94 5.08 -35.45 -26.10
C SER A 94 6.48 -35.75 -26.65
N VAL A 95 7.42 -36.11 -25.77
CA VAL A 95 8.78 -36.60 -26.05
C VAL A 95 8.83 -38.09 -25.75
#